data_AF-A0A7Y2F756-F1
#
_entry.id   AF-A0A7Y2F756-F1
#
_cell.length_a   1.000
_cell.length_b   1.000
_cell.length_c   1.000
_cell.angle_alpha   90.00
_cell.angle_beta   90.00
_cell.angle_gamma   90.00
#
_symmetry.space_group_name_H-M   'P 1'
#
loop_
_entity.id
_entity.type
_entity.pdbx_description
1 polymer ?
#
loop_
_entity_poly.entity_id
_entity_poly.type
_entity_poly.pdbx_seq_one_letter_code
_entity_poly.pdbx_strand_id
1 'polypeptide(L)'
;MSSHTVTIDVDLKRFAGLLHRRLQYRHLPAPASVRDAIQPLFGRDKKLCEDLVQQIVDAQRNPQPLRHPQMLTWLSKNPAVKKRFRHRKRIKIQQSLVIQIESDGVYRWPVPPIANEGQLADFLSLSTPRIIDWLTLPHRRRSTSVDHYTRVASTKRDGTIRWIEQPAPTLKRVQRLIAQQILSTIPLHDAASGFRAGHSVPDCARQHVRRSLIIRMDMRHFFGSIHVGRVRNLFLIAGYPPQVARTLAFLCTAPASIDPDADELLRRSRLPQGAPTSPAIANAVSFAMDRRISGLCKTLNVTYTRYADDLIFSCDHFGLSQAKRFATTVAVIAMEEGFQINFRKTAFMRHGNNQRVLGLTVNQKLNSARKEYETLRAILHNCRRDGPAGQNRHDHPKFRCHLRGRIAHIASVNPHRGAKLMEQFDQIYW
;
A
#
# COMPACT_ATOMS: atom_id res chain seq x y z
N MET A 1 -21.23 -5.22 -7.61
CA MET A 1 -20.99 -6.55 -7.00
C MET A 1 -22.30 -6.98 -6.36
N SER A 2 -22.86 -8.09 -6.80
CA SER A 2 -23.96 -8.76 -6.11
C SER A 2 -23.44 -9.25 -4.77
N SER A 3 -23.75 -8.52 -3.69
CA SER A 3 -23.48 -8.99 -2.33
C SER A 3 -24.34 -10.22 -2.07
N HIS A 4 -23.73 -11.40 -2.13
CA HIS A 4 -24.44 -12.62 -1.79
C HIS A 4 -24.49 -12.74 -0.27
N THR A 5 -25.70 -12.77 0.26
CA THR A 5 -25.91 -13.01 1.69
C THR A 5 -25.87 -14.50 1.91
N VAL A 6 -24.73 -15.01 2.38
CA VAL A 6 -24.58 -16.45 2.68
C VAL A 6 -25.02 -16.66 4.12
N THR A 7 -25.84 -17.68 4.33
CA THR A 7 -26.21 -18.14 5.68
C THR A 7 -25.22 -19.22 6.06
N ILE A 8 -24.35 -18.94 7.04
CA ILE A 8 -23.39 -19.92 7.54
C ILE A 8 -23.83 -20.45 8.91
N ASP A 9 -23.63 -21.75 9.14
CA ASP A 9 -23.65 -22.32 10.48
C ASP A 9 -22.37 -21.91 11.21
N VAL A 10 -22.51 -21.36 12.40
CA VAL A 10 -21.39 -20.95 13.26
C VAL A 10 -21.49 -21.70 14.58
N ASP A 11 -20.34 -22.00 15.19
CA ASP A 11 -20.27 -22.37 16.60
C ASP A 11 -20.09 -21.10 17.47
N LEU A 12 -20.17 -21.25 18.79
CA LEU A 12 -20.06 -20.13 19.73
C LEU A 12 -18.71 -19.40 19.59
N LYS A 13 -17.64 -20.14 19.34
CA LYS A 13 -16.28 -19.62 19.19
C LYS A 13 -16.15 -18.75 17.94
N ARG A 14 -16.74 -19.20 16.82
CA ARG A 14 -16.80 -18.50 15.53
C ARG A 14 -17.70 -17.28 15.62
N PHE A 15 -18.82 -17.36 16.34
CA PHE A 15 -19.70 -16.21 16.61
C PHE A 15 -18.98 -15.11 17.42
N ALA A 16 -18.31 -15.49 18.51
CA ALA A 16 -17.49 -14.57 19.29
C ALA A 16 -16.33 -13.98 18.46
N GLY A 17 -15.72 -14.79 17.59
CA GLY A 17 -14.67 -14.34 16.66
C GLY A 17 -15.15 -13.34 15.60
N LEU A 18 -16.40 -13.42 15.17
CA LEU A 18 -17.02 -12.45 14.25
C LEU A 18 -17.30 -11.11 14.95
N LEU A 19 -17.83 -11.16 16.18
CA LEU A 19 -18.02 -9.97 17.02
C LEU A 19 -16.67 -9.28 17.28
N HIS A 20 -15.67 -10.05 17.72
CA HIS A 20 -14.33 -9.54 17.97
C HIS A 20 -13.72 -8.86 16.73
N ARG A 21 -13.81 -9.48 15.55
CA ARG A 21 -13.30 -8.89 14.30
C ARG A 21 -13.99 -7.58 13.92
N ARG A 22 -15.30 -7.46 14.14
CA ARG A 22 -16.05 -6.22 13.85
C ARG A 22 -15.71 -5.09 14.82
N LEU A 23 -15.34 -5.43 16.06
CA LEU A 23 -14.90 -4.48 17.07
C LEU A 23 -13.42 -4.07 16.90
N GLN A 24 -12.60 -4.93 16.27
CA GLN A 24 -11.13 -4.75 16.17
C GLN A 24 -10.70 -3.56 15.29
N TYR A 25 -11.48 -3.18 14.28
CA TYR A 25 -11.08 -2.18 13.28
C TYR A 25 -11.60 -0.77 13.54
N ARG A 26 -12.28 -0.54 14.66
CA ARG A 26 -12.89 0.75 14.99
C ARG A 26 -12.40 1.21 16.36
N HIS A 27 -12.04 2.48 16.48
CA HIS A 27 -11.92 3.12 17.79
C HIS A 27 -13.35 3.32 18.30
N LEU A 28 -13.77 2.61 19.35
CA LEU A 28 -15.18 2.50 19.76
C LEU A 28 -15.47 3.06 21.17
N PRO A 29 -15.19 4.33 21.47
CA PRO A 29 -15.46 4.88 22.80
C PRO A 29 -16.96 5.19 23.03
N ALA A 30 -17.74 5.31 21.96
CA ALA A 30 -19.16 5.69 22.00
C ALA A 30 -20.08 4.47 21.83
N PRO A 31 -21.16 4.34 22.63
CA PRO A 31 -22.15 3.26 22.51
C PRO A 31 -22.73 3.12 21.10
N ALA A 32 -22.98 4.24 20.41
CA ALA A 32 -23.50 4.22 19.04
C ALA A 32 -22.58 3.50 18.06
N SER A 33 -21.26 3.72 18.16
CA SER A 33 -20.28 3.08 17.27
C SER A 33 -20.17 1.57 17.51
N VAL A 34 -20.29 1.13 18.77
CA VAL A 34 -20.31 -0.29 19.14
C VAL A 34 -21.58 -0.94 18.60
N ARG A 35 -22.73 -0.28 18.76
CA ARG A 35 -24.03 -0.72 18.23
C ARG A 35 -23.98 -0.94 16.73
N ASP A 36 -23.51 0.04 15.96
CA ASP A 36 -23.41 -0.05 14.50
C ASP A 36 -22.53 -1.22 14.04
N ALA A 37 -21.48 -1.53 14.81
CA ALA A 37 -20.58 -2.62 14.49
C ALA A 37 -21.27 -3.99 14.65
N ILE A 38 -22.00 -4.20 15.74
CA ILE A 38 -22.51 -5.52 16.13
C ILE A 38 -23.98 -5.78 15.76
N GLN A 39 -24.80 -4.73 15.60
CA GLN A 39 -26.24 -4.84 15.31
C GLN A 39 -26.59 -5.78 14.15
N PRO A 40 -25.82 -5.84 13.03
CA PRO A 40 -26.10 -6.79 11.95
C PRO A 40 -26.06 -8.28 12.38
N LEU A 41 -25.29 -8.60 13.44
CA LEU A 41 -25.21 -9.95 14.00
C LEU A 41 -26.36 -10.27 14.95
N PHE A 42 -27.01 -9.25 15.51
CA PHE A 42 -28.14 -9.39 16.44
C PHE A 42 -29.51 -9.37 15.75
N GLY A 43 -29.64 -8.67 14.61
CA GLY A 43 -30.88 -8.63 13.84
C GLY A 43 -32.02 -7.92 14.57
N ARG A 44 -33.16 -8.61 14.79
CA ARG A 44 -34.34 -8.05 15.47
C ARG A 44 -34.20 -8.00 17.01
N ASP A 45 -33.23 -8.69 17.60
CA ASP A 45 -33.00 -8.74 19.05
C ASP A 45 -32.29 -7.47 19.56
N LYS A 46 -32.97 -6.32 19.43
CA LYS A 46 -32.43 -5.01 19.83
C LYS A 46 -32.05 -4.98 21.32
N LYS A 47 -32.86 -5.57 22.20
CA LYS A 47 -32.62 -5.59 23.65
C LYS A 47 -31.31 -6.28 24.04
N LEU A 48 -31.03 -7.45 23.46
CA LEU A 48 -29.76 -8.18 23.68
C LEU A 48 -28.56 -7.47 23.05
N CYS A 49 -28.78 -6.78 21.93
CA CYS A 49 -27.75 -5.96 21.30
C CYS A 49 -27.37 -4.78 22.20
N GLU A 50 -28.35 -4.03 22.72
CA GLU A 50 -28.09 -2.90 23.63
C GLU A 50 -27.42 -3.33 24.93
N ASP A 51 -27.85 -4.45 25.51
CA ASP A 51 -27.23 -5.02 26.71
C ASP A 51 -25.74 -5.34 26.47
N LEU A 52 -25.40 -5.96 25.34
CA LEU A 52 -24.01 -6.23 24.99
C LEU A 52 -23.22 -4.95 24.65
N VAL A 53 -23.85 -3.97 24.00
CA VAL A 53 -23.22 -2.65 23.72
C VAL A 53 -22.77 -2.01 25.04
N GLN A 54 -23.66 -1.96 26.03
CA GLN A 54 -23.37 -1.34 27.33
C GLN A 54 -22.22 -2.07 28.03
N GLN A 55 -22.29 -3.40 28.09
CA GLN A 55 -21.22 -4.22 28.70
C GLN A 55 -19.85 -4.04 28.01
N ILE A 56 -19.81 -3.88 26.68
CA ILE A 56 -18.57 -3.63 25.94
C ILE A 56 -18.02 -2.24 26.27
N VAL A 57 -18.88 -1.21 26.30
CA VAL A 57 -18.47 0.17 26.61
C VAL A 57 -17.93 0.25 28.04
N ASP A 58 -18.60 -0.38 29.00
CA ASP A 58 -18.17 -0.41 30.40
C ASP A 58 -16.85 -1.15 30.57
N ALA A 59 -16.66 -2.28 29.87
CA ALA A 59 -15.41 -3.01 29.86
C ALA A 59 -14.24 -2.25 29.22
N GLN A 60 -14.53 -1.31 28.31
CA GLN A 60 -13.51 -0.42 27.71
C GLN A 60 -13.23 0.84 28.53
N ARG A 61 -14.16 1.27 29.39
CA ARG A 61 -13.99 2.40 30.32
C ARG A 61 -13.28 2.02 31.62
N ASN A 62 -13.05 0.74 31.86
CA ASN A 62 -12.31 0.24 33.00
C ASN A 62 -10.82 0.69 32.94
N PRO A 63 -10.19 1.11 34.06
CA PRO A 63 -8.77 1.48 34.12
C PRO A 63 -7.80 0.41 33.58
N GLN A 64 -8.22 -0.87 33.50
CA GLN A 64 -7.55 -1.89 32.70
C GLN A 64 -8.46 -2.40 31.58
N PRO A 65 -8.45 -1.78 30.38
CA PRO A 65 -9.33 -2.18 29.29
C PRO A 65 -8.94 -3.56 28.75
N LEU A 66 -9.95 -4.35 28.39
CA LEU A 66 -9.75 -5.68 27.80
C LEU A 66 -8.94 -5.60 26.50
N ARG A 67 -7.73 -6.16 26.50
CA ARG A 67 -6.88 -6.28 25.29
C ARG A 67 -7.46 -7.33 24.32
N HIS A 68 -7.11 -7.28 23.03
CA HIS A 68 -7.70 -8.15 21.99
C HIS A 68 -7.83 -9.66 22.36
N PRO A 69 -6.81 -10.34 22.90
CA PRO A 69 -6.95 -11.75 23.29
C PRO A 69 -7.93 -11.98 24.46
N GLN A 70 -7.98 -11.03 25.40
CA GLN A 70 -8.88 -11.06 26.55
C GLN A 70 -10.32 -10.77 26.11
N MET A 71 -10.51 -9.85 25.16
CA MET A 71 -11.82 -9.51 24.60
C MET A 71 -12.49 -10.70 23.91
N LEU A 72 -11.75 -11.47 23.10
CA LEU A 72 -12.30 -12.67 22.45
C LEU A 72 -12.73 -13.72 23.48
N THR A 73 -11.92 -13.91 24.52
CA THR A 73 -12.20 -14.86 25.62
C THR A 73 -13.42 -14.41 26.43
N TRP A 74 -13.51 -13.10 26.71
CA TRP A 74 -14.64 -12.49 27.40
C TRP A 74 -15.93 -12.63 26.60
N LEU A 75 -15.92 -12.29 25.31
CA LEU A 75 -17.07 -12.45 24.40
C LEU A 75 -17.55 -13.90 24.33
N SER A 76 -16.63 -14.86 24.31
CA SER A 76 -16.97 -16.30 24.27
C SER A 76 -17.65 -16.78 25.56
N LYS A 77 -17.36 -16.12 26.70
CA LYS A 77 -17.96 -16.45 28.00
C LYS A 77 -19.22 -15.62 28.32
N ASN A 78 -19.42 -14.49 27.63
CA ASN A 78 -20.47 -13.51 27.90
C ASN A 78 -21.91 -14.10 27.80
N PRO A 79 -22.78 -13.88 28.80
CA PRO A 79 -24.15 -14.40 28.82
C PRO A 79 -25.03 -13.93 27.64
N ALA A 80 -24.93 -12.66 27.25
CA ALA A 80 -25.71 -12.11 26.13
C ALA A 80 -25.29 -12.75 24.80
N VAL A 81 -23.99 -12.97 24.59
CA VAL A 81 -23.45 -13.68 23.42
C VAL A 81 -23.90 -15.13 23.39
N LYS A 82 -23.80 -15.85 24.52
CA LYS A 82 -24.26 -17.25 24.64
C LYS A 82 -25.77 -17.39 24.42
N LYS A 83 -26.57 -16.50 25.01
CA LYS A 83 -28.03 -16.47 24.85
C LYS A 83 -28.40 -16.19 23.40
N ARG A 84 -27.75 -15.22 22.75
CA ARG A 84 -27.97 -14.93 21.33
C ARG A 84 -27.58 -16.09 20.42
N PHE A 85 -26.45 -16.74 20.71
CA PHE A 85 -25.97 -17.91 19.98
C PHE A 85 -26.95 -19.09 20.03
N ARG A 86 -27.54 -19.38 21.20
CA ARG A 86 -28.56 -20.44 21.36
C ARG A 86 -29.72 -20.28 20.38
N HIS A 87 -30.09 -19.04 20.02
CA HIS A 87 -31.18 -18.72 19.09
C HIS A 87 -30.74 -18.45 17.63
N ARG A 88 -29.44 -18.27 17.34
CA ARG A 88 -28.89 -18.21 15.96
C ARG A 88 -27.63 -19.08 15.87
N LYS A 89 -27.83 -20.34 15.52
CA LYS A 89 -26.73 -21.18 14.98
C LYS A 89 -26.37 -20.77 13.55
N ARG A 90 -27.32 -20.14 12.84
CA ARG A 90 -27.17 -19.65 11.46
C ARG A 90 -27.15 -18.15 11.38
N ILE A 91 -26.11 -17.59 10.76
CA ILE A 91 -25.96 -16.14 10.59
C ILE A 91 -25.82 -15.81 9.12
N LYS A 92 -26.64 -14.85 8.68
CA LYS A 92 -26.50 -14.19 7.38
C LYS A 92 -25.32 -13.23 7.45
N ILE A 93 -24.23 -13.56 6.76
CA ILE A 93 -23.06 -12.71 6.64
C ILE A 93 -23.02 -12.21 5.21
N GLN A 94 -22.79 -10.91 5.04
CA GLN A 94 -22.29 -10.39 3.76
C GLN A 94 -20.86 -10.92 3.61
N GLN A 95 -20.75 -12.05 2.95
CA GLN A 95 -19.46 -12.64 2.65
C GLN A 95 -18.92 -11.87 1.44
N SER A 96 -18.06 -10.89 1.70
CA SER A 96 -17.06 -10.54 0.70
C SER A 96 -16.33 -11.85 0.40
N LEU A 97 -16.30 -12.25 -0.86
CA LEU A 97 -15.62 -13.46 -1.35
C LEU A 97 -14.13 -13.39 -1.02
N VAL A 98 -13.77 -13.63 0.24
CA VAL A 98 -12.49 -14.18 0.60
C VAL A 98 -12.65 -15.64 0.24
N ILE A 99 -12.35 -15.96 -1.01
CA ILE A 99 -12.13 -17.32 -1.46
C ILE A 99 -11.19 -17.93 -0.42
N GLN A 100 -11.67 -18.90 0.37
CA GLN A 100 -10.75 -19.82 1.01
C GLN A 100 -10.13 -20.56 -0.16
N ILE A 101 -8.95 -20.11 -0.59
CA ILE A 101 -8.17 -20.85 -1.58
C ILE A 101 -7.60 -22.01 -0.77
N GLU A 102 -8.33 -23.11 -0.78
CA GLU A 102 -7.70 -24.42 -0.62
C GLU A 102 -6.74 -24.53 -1.80
N SER A 103 -5.44 -24.62 -1.50
CA SER A 103 -4.45 -24.80 -2.56
C SER A 103 -4.58 -26.24 -3.04
N ASP A 104 -5.31 -26.48 -4.12
CA ASP A 104 -5.46 -27.79 -4.75
C ASP A 104 -4.13 -28.28 -5.40
N GLY A 105 -2.97 -27.77 -4.97
CA GLY A 105 -1.67 -27.98 -5.60
C GLY A 105 -1.51 -27.26 -6.95
N VAL A 106 -2.54 -26.53 -7.41
CA VAL A 106 -2.50 -25.79 -8.68
C VAL A 106 -1.96 -24.39 -8.45
N TYR A 107 -0.78 -24.11 -9.02
CA TYR A 107 -0.24 -22.76 -9.09
C TYR A 107 -1.11 -21.90 -9.99
N ARG A 108 -1.66 -20.82 -9.44
CA ARG A 108 -2.59 -19.93 -10.16
C ARG A 108 -1.93 -19.19 -11.32
N TRP A 109 -0.64 -18.94 -11.19
CA TRP A 109 0.20 -18.20 -12.12
C TRP A 109 1.45 -19.04 -12.41
N PRO A 110 2.23 -18.73 -13.46
CA PRO A 110 3.47 -19.45 -13.78
C PRO A 110 4.58 -19.07 -12.79
N VAL A 111 4.35 -19.31 -11.51
CA VAL A 111 5.34 -19.19 -10.44
C VAL A 111 6.09 -20.52 -10.31
N PRO A 112 7.37 -20.50 -9.90
CA PRO A 112 8.15 -21.71 -9.66
C PRO A 112 7.45 -22.65 -8.66
N PRO A 113 7.38 -23.96 -8.94
CA PRO A 113 6.69 -24.90 -8.06
C PRO A 113 7.56 -25.24 -6.84
N ILE A 114 7.32 -24.56 -5.72
CA ILE A 114 8.05 -24.74 -4.46
C ILE A 114 7.09 -25.30 -3.41
N ALA A 115 7.20 -26.60 -3.12
CA ALA A 115 6.31 -27.32 -2.23
C ALA A 115 6.74 -27.30 -0.75
N ASN A 116 8.04 -27.15 -0.48
CA ASN A 116 8.59 -27.20 0.88
C ASN A 116 9.79 -26.26 1.07
N GLU A 117 10.27 -26.14 2.32
CA GLU A 117 11.37 -25.22 2.67
C GLU A 117 12.74 -25.65 2.11
N GLY A 118 12.94 -26.95 1.85
CA GLY A 118 14.16 -27.44 1.19
C GLY A 118 14.25 -26.93 -0.25
N GLN A 119 13.18 -27.15 -1.03
CA GLN A 119 13.07 -26.61 -2.40
C GLN A 119 13.16 -25.08 -2.43
N LEU A 120 12.64 -24.39 -1.41
CA LEU A 120 12.77 -22.94 -1.30
C LEU A 120 14.24 -22.53 -1.07
N ALA A 121 14.99 -23.26 -0.24
CA ALA A 121 16.40 -22.98 -0.01
C ALA A 121 17.23 -23.18 -1.29
N ASP A 122 16.96 -24.25 -2.03
CA ASP A 122 17.61 -24.55 -3.31
C ASP A 122 17.31 -23.45 -4.34
N PHE A 123 16.03 -23.08 -4.49
CA PHE A 123 15.59 -22.00 -5.37
C PHE A 123 16.26 -20.66 -5.04
N LEU A 124 16.45 -20.36 -3.75
CA LEU A 124 17.11 -19.13 -3.29
C LEU A 124 18.65 -19.20 -3.33
N SER A 125 19.21 -20.30 -3.84
CA SER A 125 20.65 -20.57 -3.88
C SER A 125 21.30 -20.37 -2.51
N LEU A 126 20.71 -21.00 -1.49
CA LEU A 126 21.19 -21.02 -0.11
C LEU A 126 21.83 -22.37 0.16
N SER A 127 23.00 -22.37 0.79
CA SER A 127 23.75 -23.61 1.10
C SER A 127 23.07 -24.49 2.14
N THR A 128 22.13 -23.95 2.93
CA THR A 128 21.37 -24.72 3.91
C THR A 128 20.02 -24.06 4.22
N PRO A 129 18.94 -24.83 4.47
CA PRO A 129 17.67 -24.31 4.97
C PRO A 129 17.80 -23.51 6.27
N ARG A 130 18.84 -23.74 7.08
CA ARG A 130 19.09 -22.96 8.32
C ARG A 130 19.29 -21.46 8.06
N ILE A 131 19.73 -21.08 6.85
CA ILE A 131 19.84 -19.65 6.49
C ILE A 131 18.45 -19.01 6.41
N ILE A 132 17.43 -19.74 5.93
CA ILE A 132 16.05 -19.25 5.93
C ILE A 132 15.57 -19.05 7.37
N ASP A 133 15.85 -19.98 8.27
CA ASP A 133 15.50 -19.84 9.68
C ASP A 133 16.15 -18.60 10.30
N TRP A 134 17.43 -18.36 10.02
CA TRP A 134 18.15 -17.18 10.48
C TRP A 134 17.59 -15.87 9.89
N LEU A 135 17.29 -15.83 8.59
CA LEU A 135 16.70 -14.68 7.92
C LEU A 135 15.28 -14.36 8.41
N THR A 136 14.53 -15.38 8.84
CA THR A 136 13.14 -15.23 9.32
C THR A 136 13.00 -15.17 10.84
N LEU A 137 14.10 -15.40 11.58
CA LEU A 137 14.14 -15.37 13.04
C LEU A 137 13.49 -14.12 13.67
N PRO A 138 13.69 -12.91 13.13
CA PRO A 138 13.09 -11.68 13.69
C PRO A 138 11.56 -11.65 13.64
N HIS A 139 10.93 -12.44 12.75
CA HIS A 139 9.47 -12.57 12.71
C HIS A 139 8.94 -13.66 13.64
N ARG A 140 9.78 -14.66 13.97
CA ARG A 140 9.39 -15.84 14.76
C ARG A 140 9.49 -15.60 16.26
N ARG A 141 10.44 -14.78 16.70
CA ARG A 141 10.69 -14.51 18.12
C ARG A 141 10.16 -13.14 18.52
N ARG A 142 9.58 -13.06 19.73
CA ARG A 142 9.14 -11.79 20.31
C ARG A 142 10.31 -10.87 20.68
N SER A 143 11.48 -11.41 20.95
CA SER A 143 12.71 -10.67 21.21
C SER A 143 13.90 -11.43 20.61
N THR A 144 14.73 -10.72 19.85
CA THR A 144 15.99 -11.21 19.29
C THR A 144 16.93 -10.03 19.03
N SER A 145 18.23 -10.25 19.15
CA SER A 145 19.26 -9.29 18.74
C SER A 145 19.51 -9.28 17.23
N VAL A 146 18.91 -10.22 16.50
CA VAL A 146 19.06 -10.32 15.05
C VAL A 146 18.10 -9.36 14.36
N ASP A 147 18.64 -8.46 13.54
CA ASP A 147 17.87 -7.64 12.61
C ASP A 147 18.57 -7.61 11.25
N HIS A 148 17.78 -7.74 10.19
CA HIS A 148 18.26 -7.76 8.81
C HIS A 148 17.93 -6.47 8.06
N TYR A 149 17.48 -5.42 8.76
CA TYR A 149 17.20 -4.11 8.19
C TYR A 149 17.94 -2.99 8.91
N THR A 150 18.66 -2.18 8.14
CA THR A 150 19.16 -0.88 8.60
C THR A 150 18.06 0.16 8.39
N ARG A 151 17.71 0.90 9.45
CA ARG A 151 16.64 1.91 9.41
C ARG A 151 17.22 3.31 9.47
N VAL A 152 16.80 4.15 8.54
CA VAL A 152 17.17 5.57 8.50
C VAL A 152 15.89 6.40 8.45
N ALA A 153 15.75 7.34 9.37
CA ALA A 153 14.68 8.32 9.36
C ALA A 153 15.02 9.45 8.38
N SER A 154 14.08 9.79 7.51
CA SER A 154 14.15 10.96 6.63
C SER A 154 12.94 11.84 6.89
N THR A 155 13.15 13.14 7.13
CA THR A 155 12.07 14.11 7.29
C THR A 155 11.49 14.48 5.93
N LYS A 156 10.17 14.34 5.79
CA LYS A 156 9.44 14.86 4.63
C LYS A 156 9.32 16.38 4.72
N ARG A 157 9.00 17.00 3.58
CA ARG A 157 8.73 18.45 3.49
C ARG A 157 7.59 18.92 4.40
N ASP A 158 6.67 18.02 4.76
CA ASP A 158 5.54 18.29 5.66
C ASP A 158 5.88 18.01 7.14
N GLY A 159 7.15 17.75 7.47
CA GLY A 159 7.63 17.45 8.82
C GLY A 159 7.43 16.00 9.25
N THR A 160 6.68 15.18 8.50
CA THR A 160 6.45 13.78 8.87
C THR A 160 7.67 12.91 8.59
N ILE A 161 7.90 11.88 9.43
CA ILE A 161 9.02 10.96 9.27
C ILE A 161 8.71 9.93 8.17
N ARG A 162 9.71 9.66 7.33
CA ARG A 162 9.75 8.52 6.41
C ARG A 162 10.89 7.62 6.84
N TRP A 163 10.54 6.42 7.30
CA TRP A 163 11.50 5.35 7.53
C TRP A 163 11.93 4.74 6.20
N ILE A 164 13.23 4.71 5.96
CA ILE A 164 13.88 3.92 4.91
C ILE A 164 14.45 2.68 5.60
N GLU A 165 14.09 1.50 5.09
CA GLU A 165 14.46 0.22 5.68
C GLU A 165 15.22 -0.60 4.65
N GLN A 166 16.54 -0.55 4.73
CA GLN A 166 17.41 -1.21 3.78
C GLN A 166 17.73 -2.63 4.25
N PRO A 167 17.40 -3.66 3.46
CA PRO A 167 17.75 -5.04 3.80
C PRO A 167 19.26 -5.27 3.75
N ALA A 168 19.77 -6.09 4.67
CA ALA A 168 21.13 -6.58 4.69
C ALA A 168 21.48 -7.33 3.38
N PRO A 169 22.76 -7.40 2.97
CA PRO A 169 23.16 -7.93 1.66
C PRO A 169 22.57 -9.31 1.32
N THR A 170 22.60 -10.26 2.26
CA THR A 170 22.06 -11.61 2.08
C THR A 170 20.55 -11.60 1.86
N LEU A 171 19.79 -10.88 2.70
CA LEU A 171 18.35 -10.74 2.55
C LEU A 171 17.99 -10.01 1.26
N LYS A 172 18.74 -8.98 0.89
CA LYS A 172 18.57 -8.22 -0.35
C LYS A 172 18.75 -9.11 -1.59
N ARG A 173 19.72 -10.04 -1.57
CA ARG A 173 19.93 -11.03 -2.64
C ARG A 173 18.71 -11.94 -2.78
N VAL A 174 18.26 -12.53 -1.68
CA VAL A 174 17.05 -13.38 -1.62
C VAL A 174 15.83 -12.64 -2.15
N GLN A 175 15.62 -11.40 -1.70
CA GLN A 175 14.51 -10.55 -2.14
C GLN A 175 14.58 -10.23 -3.64
N ARG A 176 15.78 -10.04 -4.23
CA ARG A 176 15.91 -9.85 -5.69
C ARG A 176 15.47 -11.10 -6.47
N LEU A 177 15.87 -12.29 -6.02
CA LEU A 177 15.45 -13.55 -6.65
C LEU A 177 13.93 -13.70 -6.59
N ILE A 178 13.33 -13.48 -5.41
CA ILE A 178 11.87 -13.52 -5.25
C ILE A 178 11.19 -12.50 -6.17
N ALA A 179 11.71 -11.27 -6.25
CA ALA A 179 11.15 -10.23 -7.11
C ALA A 179 11.21 -10.59 -8.60
N GLN A 180 12.33 -11.14 -9.06
CA GLN A 180 12.60 -11.41 -10.47
C GLN A 180 11.97 -12.71 -10.98
N GLN A 181 11.87 -13.73 -10.13
CA GLN A 181 11.49 -15.09 -10.54
C GLN A 181 10.10 -15.52 -10.05
N ILE A 182 9.58 -14.87 -9.00
CA ILE A 182 8.23 -15.15 -8.47
C ILE A 182 7.29 -13.97 -8.72
N LEU A 183 7.62 -12.78 -8.21
CA LEU A 183 6.69 -11.65 -8.23
C LEU A 183 6.51 -11.04 -9.62
N SER A 184 7.49 -11.19 -10.51
CA SER A 184 7.43 -10.74 -11.90
C SER A 184 6.38 -11.47 -12.74
N THR A 185 6.03 -12.70 -12.34
CA THR A 185 5.07 -13.56 -13.05
C THR A 185 3.63 -13.39 -12.52
N ILE A 186 3.46 -12.64 -11.43
CA ILE A 186 2.16 -12.29 -10.88
C ILE A 186 1.58 -11.11 -11.66
N PRO A 187 0.36 -11.22 -12.22
CA PRO A 187 -0.23 -10.15 -13.01
C PRO A 187 -0.55 -8.93 -12.14
N LEU A 188 -0.26 -7.76 -12.70
CA LEU A 188 -0.62 -6.47 -12.12
C LEU A 188 -1.87 -5.92 -12.82
N HIS A 189 -2.61 -5.05 -12.14
CA HIS A 189 -3.75 -4.38 -12.74
C HIS A 189 -3.27 -3.33 -13.75
N ASP A 190 -3.95 -3.14 -14.87
CA ASP A 190 -3.50 -2.23 -15.94
C ASP A 190 -3.40 -0.76 -15.51
N ALA A 191 -4.26 -0.35 -14.58
CA ALA A 191 -4.17 0.97 -13.95
C ALA A 191 -2.84 1.21 -13.20
N ALA A 192 -2.14 0.16 -12.74
CA ALA A 192 -0.89 0.28 -12.00
C ALA A 192 0.29 0.57 -12.95
N SER A 193 0.76 1.82 -12.93
CA SER A 193 1.90 2.28 -13.73
C SER A 193 3.20 2.40 -12.91
N GLY A 194 3.10 2.61 -11.59
CA GLY A 194 4.27 2.73 -10.72
C GLY A 194 4.99 1.40 -10.56
N PHE A 195 6.33 1.41 -10.61
CA PHE A 195 7.18 0.23 -10.41
C PHE A 195 6.93 -0.94 -11.38
N ARG A 196 6.41 -0.63 -12.57
CA ARG A 196 6.16 -1.61 -13.63
C ARG A 196 7.19 -1.44 -14.74
N ALA A 197 7.80 -2.55 -15.17
CA ALA A 197 8.72 -2.53 -16.30
C ALA A 197 8.02 -2.00 -17.55
N GLY A 198 8.70 -1.14 -18.32
CA GLY A 198 8.15 -0.51 -19.52
C GLY A 198 7.17 0.63 -19.27
N HIS A 199 6.89 0.99 -18.01
CA HIS A 199 6.07 2.16 -17.67
C HIS A 199 6.91 3.25 -17.01
N SER A 200 6.64 4.49 -17.39
CA SER A 200 7.32 5.66 -16.84
C SER A 200 6.33 6.69 -16.27
N VAL A 201 6.86 7.65 -15.50
CA VAL A 201 6.10 8.82 -15.04
C VAL A 201 5.42 9.56 -16.21
N PRO A 202 6.11 9.85 -17.33
CA PRO A 202 5.50 10.39 -18.55
C PRO A 202 4.32 9.56 -19.07
N ASP A 203 4.42 8.23 -19.10
CA ASP A 203 3.36 7.37 -19.67
C ASP A 203 2.09 7.39 -18.83
N CYS A 204 2.25 7.40 -17.50
CA CYS A 204 1.14 7.59 -16.58
C CYS A 204 0.50 8.97 -16.76
N ALA A 205 1.31 10.03 -16.74
CA ALA A 205 0.83 11.41 -16.83
C ALA A 205 0.16 11.74 -18.18
N ARG A 206 0.61 11.12 -19.27
CA ARG A 206 0.09 11.34 -20.63
C ARG A 206 -1.40 11.00 -20.75
N GLN A 207 -1.90 10.03 -19.98
CA GLN A 207 -3.30 9.62 -19.98
C GLN A 207 -4.25 10.71 -19.44
N HIS A 208 -3.72 11.69 -18.71
CA HIS A 208 -4.48 12.76 -18.06
C HIS A 208 -4.31 14.13 -18.72
N VAL A 209 -3.71 14.18 -19.91
CA VAL A 209 -3.49 15.42 -20.67
C VAL A 209 -4.80 15.98 -21.23
N ARG A 210 -4.95 17.31 -21.22
CA ARG A 210 -6.11 18.05 -21.78
C ARG A 210 -7.46 17.67 -21.15
N ARG A 211 -7.47 17.43 -19.85
CA ARG A 211 -8.70 17.09 -19.12
C ARG A 211 -9.27 18.28 -18.39
N SER A 212 -10.60 18.43 -18.37
CA SER A 212 -11.26 19.55 -17.68
C SER A 212 -11.01 19.54 -16.17
N LEU A 213 -10.93 18.35 -15.58
CA LEU A 213 -10.68 18.13 -14.16
C LEU A 213 -9.73 16.96 -13.94
N ILE A 214 -8.77 17.15 -13.03
CA ILE A 214 -7.92 16.09 -12.47
C ILE A 214 -8.15 16.01 -10.98
N ILE A 215 -8.33 14.79 -10.47
CA ILE A 215 -8.42 14.49 -9.05
C ILE A 215 -7.20 13.65 -8.69
N ARG A 216 -6.39 14.11 -7.75
CA ARG A 216 -5.27 13.33 -7.20
C ARG A 216 -5.55 12.99 -5.77
N MET A 217 -5.43 11.72 -5.40
CA MET A 217 -5.58 11.22 -4.05
C MET A 217 -4.32 10.44 -3.67
N ASP A 218 -3.85 10.61 -2.44
CA ASP A 218 -2.63 9.98 -1.91
C ASP A 218 -3.02 8.94 -0.85
N MET A 219 -2.36 7.79 -0.82
CA MET A 219 -2.58 6.77 0.20
C MET A 219 -1.65 6.97 1.40
N ARG A 220 -2.22 6.97 2.62
CA ARG A 220 -1.46 7.06 3.86
C ARG A 220 -0.65 5.77 4.09
N HIS A 221 0.65 5.95 4.33
CA HIS A 221 1.58 4.88 4.71
C HIS A 221 1.45 3.64 3.80
N PHE A 222 1.34 3.82 2.49
CA PHE A 222 0.99 2.75 1.55
C PHE A 222 1.74 1.43 1.79
N PHE A 223 3.08 1.44 1.79
CA PHE A 223 3.88 0.26 2.11
C PHE A 223 3.67 -0.22 3.56
N GLY A 224 3.63 0.71 4.53
CA GLY A 224 3.43 0.40 5.95
C GLY A 224 2.05 -0.22 6.26
N SER A 225 1.05 0.03 5.42
CA SER A 225 -0.30 -0.55 5.55
C SER A 225 -0.38 -2.02 5.11
N ILE A 226 0.62 -2.49 4.34
CA ILE A 226 0.67 -3.86 3.84
C ILE A 226 1.46 -4.72 4.82
N HIS A 227 0.74 -5.33 5.76
CA HIS A 227 1.31 -6.20 6.78
C HIS A 227 1.60 -7.63 6.28
N VAL A 228 2.42 -8.38 7.03
CA VAL A 228 2.86 -9.75 6.67
C VAL A 228 1.72 -10.70 6.29
N GLY A 229 0.57 -10.59 6.96
CA GLY A 229 -0.62 -11.37 6.62
C GLY A 229 -1.13 -11.15 5.19
N ARG A 230 -1.10 -9.91 4.67
CA ARG A 230 -1.49 -9.62 3.28
C ARG A 230 -0.50 -10.21 2.28
N VAL A 231 0.79 -10.12 2.61
CA VAL A 231 1.87 -10.70 1.79
C VAL A 231 1.78 -12.23 1.77
N ARG A 232 1.52 -12.86 2.91
CA ARG A 232 1.27 -14.30 2.99
C ARG A 232 0.06 -14.71 2.14
N ASN A 233 -1.03 -13.95 2.21
CA ASN A 233 -2.22 -14.22 1.41
C ASN A 233 -1.94 -14.10 -0.10
N LEU A 234 -1.09 -13.17 -0.53
CA LEU A 234 -0.65 -13.10 -1.94
C LEU A 234 0.01 -14.41 -2.38
N PHE A 235 0.95 -14.95 -1.61
CA PHE A 235 1.62 -16.21 -1.94
C PHE A 235 0.69 -17.43 -1.85
N LEU A 236 -0.27 -17.44 -0.91
CA LEU A 236 -1.33 -18.45 -0.88
C LEU A 236 -2.20 -18.40 -2.15
N ILE A 237 -2.59 -17.20 -2.58
CA ILE A 237 -3.35 -17.01 -3.83
C ILE A 237 -2.56 -17.48 -5.06
N ALA A 238 -1.22 -17.35 -5.03
CA ALA A 238 -0.36 -17.86 -6.09
C ALA A 238 -0.30 -19.40 -6.15
N GLY A 239 -0.73 -20.09 -5.10
CA GLY A 239 -0.76 -21.56 -5.01
C GLY A 239 0.33 -22.17 -4.11
N TYR A 240 1.15 -21.36 -3.44
CA TYR A 240 2.18 -21.89 -2.55
C TYR A 240 1.59 -22.52 -1.28
N PRO A 241 2.14 -23.65 -0.79
CA PRO A 241 1.71 -24.26 0.46
C PRO A 241 1.82 -23.29 1.65
N PRO A 242 0.99 -23.45 2.70
CA PRO A 242 0.91 -22.50 3.80
C PRO A 242 2.22 -22.19 4.53
N GLN A 243 3.14 -23.16 4.60
CA GLN A 243 4.47 -22.99 5.20
C GLN A 243 5.38 -22.15 4.29
N VAL A 244 5.49 -22.50 3.00
CA VAL A 244 6.26 -21.75 2.00
C VAL A 244 5.75 -20.31 1.88
N ALA A 245 4.43 -20.12 1.80
CA ALA A 245 3.81 -18.81 1.73
C ALA A 245 4.10 -17.94 2.96
N ARG A 246 4.17 -18.54 4.16
CA ARG A 246 4.56 -17.85 5.40
C ARG A 246 6.03 -17.43 5.34
N THR A 247 6.91 -18.34 4.95
CA THR A 247 8.35 -18.11 4.87
C THR A 247 8.68 -17.02 3.84
N LEU A 248 8.08 -17.07 2.65
CA LEU A 248 8.19 -16.00 1.64
C LEU A 248 7.70 -14.65 2.18
N ALA A 249 6.59 -14.62 2.92
CA ALA A 249 6.08 -13.40 3.52
C ALA A 249 7.04 -12.80 4.57
N PHE A 250 7.67 -13.64 5.40
CA PHE A 250 8.71 -13.20 6.35
C PHE A 250 9.94 -12.64 5.62
N LEU A 251 10.42 -13.32 4.58
CA LEU A 251 11.54 -12.84 3.77
C LEU A 251 11.24 -11.51 3.07
N CYS A 252 9.97 -11.19 2.80
CA CYS A 252 9.56 -9.99 2.09
C CYS A 252 9.08 -8.83 2.96
N THR A 253 9.03 -9.00 4.28
CA THR A 253 8.55 -7.96 5.21
C THR A 253 9.60 -7.63 6.27
N ALA A 254 9.56 -6.40 6.77
CA ALA A 254 10.27 -6.02 7.97
C ALA A 254 9.47 -6.52 9.20
N PRO A 255 10.14 -7.04 10.23
CA PRO A 255 9.49 -7.44 11.48
C PRO A 255 8.94 -6.22 12.23
N ALA A 256 8.06 -6.48 13.20
CA ALA A 256 7.67 -5.46 14.15
C ALA A 256 8.88 -5.09 15.02
N SER A 257 9.08 -3.80 15.28
CA SER A 257 10.05 -3.33 16.26
C SER A 257 9.64 -3.82 17.64
N ILE A 258 10.64 -4.28 18.40
CA ILE A 258 10.50 -4.68 19.80
C ILE A 258 10.72 -3.51 20.76
N ASP A 259 11.23 -2.39 20.25
CA ASP A 259 11.45 -1.17 21.01
C ASP A 259 10.10 -0.57 21.45
N PRO A 260 9.84 -0.45 22.77
CA PRO A 260 8.61 0.13 23.32
C PRO A 260 8.37 1.58 22.90
N ASP A 261 9.41 2.32 22.52
CA ASP A 261 9.34 3.73 22.11
C ASP A 261 9.33 3.89 20.59
N ALA A 262 9.32 2.77 19.84
CA ALA A 262 9.26 2.81 18.39
C ALA A 262 8.00 3.52 17.89
N ASP A 263 8.16 4.24 16.78
CA ASP A 263 7.07 4.79 15.99
C ASP A 263 5.98 3.72 15.75
N GLU A 264 4.71 4.11 15.84
CA GLU A 264 3.56 3.22 15.68
C GLU A 264 3.65 2.38 14.39
N LEU A 265 4.17 2.97 13.31
CA LEU A 265 4.37 2.28 12.03
C LEU A 265 5.37 1.13 12.14
N LEU A 266 6.35 1.25 13.04
CA LEU A 266 7.37 0.24 13.25
C LEU A 266 6.86 -0.94 14.09
N ARG A 267 5.80 -0.76 14.90
CA ARG A 267 5.26 -1.77 15.84
C ARG A 267 4.53 -2.94 15.18
N ARG A 268 4.40 -2.93 13.85
CA ARG A 268 3.79 -4.02 13.07
C ARG A 268 4.70 -4.41 11.93
N SER A 269 4.70 -5.70 11.60
CA SER A 269 5.38 -6.17 10.40
C SER A 269 4.70 -5.61 9.15
N ARG A 270 5.50 -5.19 8.18
CA ARG A 270 5.05 -4.42 7.02
C ARG A 270 6.00 -4.54 5.84
N LEU A 271 5.59 -4.03 4.68
CA LEU A 271 6.53 -3.85 3.57
C LEU A 271 7.53 -2.73 3.89
N PRO A 272 8.84 -3.02 3.88
CA PRO A 272 9.87 -2.01 4.09
C PRO A 272 10.03 -1.10 2.87
N GLN A 273 10.23 0.21 3.10
CA GLN A 273 10.60 1.15 2.06
C GLN A 273 12.11 1.02 1.76
N GLY A 274 12.46 0.24 0.73
CA GLY A 274 13.85 -0.03 0.37
C GLY A 274 14.14 -1.47 -0.04
N ALA A 275 13.22 -2.40 0.23
CA ALA A 275 13.38 -3.78 -0.23
C ALA A 275 13.05 -3.94 -1.73
N PRO A 276 13.80 -4.81 -2.45
CA PRO A 276 13.53 -5.13 -3.86
C PRO A 276 12.13 -5.71 -4.14
N THR A 277 11.54 -6.41 -3.18
CA THR A 277 10.22 -7.07 -3.34
C THR A 277 9.04 -6.14 -3.08
N SER A 278 9.21 -5.13 -2.20
CA SER A 278 8.12 -4.26 -1.75
C SER A 278 7.32 -3.63 -2.88
N PRO A 279 7.93 -3.07 -3.94
CA PRO A 279 7.18 -2.45 -5.03
C PRO A 279 6.23 -3.41 -5.76
N ALA A 280 6.73 -4.61 -6.10
CA ALA A 280 5.94 -5.61 -6.81
C ALA A 280 4.82 -6.17 -5.93
N ILE A 281 5.10 -6.46 -4.65
CA ILE A 281 4.08 -6.91 -3.70
C ILE A 281 3.02 -5.84 -3.49
N ALA A 282 3.41 -4.57 -3.37
CA ALA A 282 2.46 -3.49 -3.16
C ALA A 282 1.47 -3.38 -4.33
N ASN A 283 1.96 -3.47 -5.57
CA ASN A 283 1.08 -3.50 -6.74
C ASN A 283 0.17 -4.73 -6.78
N ALA A 284 0.70 -5.92 -6.52
CA ALA A 284 -0.07 -7.15 -6.53
C ALA A 284 -1.18 -7.16 -5.45
N VAL A 285 -0.87 -6.67 -4.25
CA VAL A 285 -1.83 -6.56 -3.13
C VAL A 285 -2.91 -5.50 -3.41
N SER A 286 -2.58 -4.43 -4.14
CA SER A 286 -3.53 -3.40 -4.55
C SER A 286 -4.44 -3.79 -5.72
N PHE A 287 -4.25 -4.96 -6.35
CA PHE A 287 -5.00 -5.37 -7.53
C PHE A 287 -6.52 -5.33 -7.34
N ALA A 288 -7.02 -5.82 -6.20
CA ALA A 288 -8.46 -5.85 -5.91
C ALA A 288 -9.06 -4.43 -5.81
N MET A 289 -8.34 -3.51 -5.16
CA MET A 289 -8.69 -2.09 -5.10
C MET A 289 -8.71 -1.47 -6.49
N ASP A 290 -7.65 -1.67 -7.28
CA ASP A 290 -7.56 -1.13 -8.62
C ASP A 290 -8.69 -1.62 -9.53
N ARG A 291 -9.04 -2.90 -9.43
CA ARG A 291 -10.16 -3.48 -10.19
C ARG A 291 -11.49 -2.83 -9.85
N ARG A 292 -11.77 -2.61 -8.55
CA ARG A 292 -13.02 -1.99 -8.09
C ARG A 292 -13.09 -0.52 -8.49
N ILE A 293 -12.00 0.23 -8.29
CA ILE A 293 -11.90 1.62 -8.70
C ILE A 293 -12.05 1.75 -10.21
N SER A 294 -11.38 0.90 -10.99
CA SER A 294 -11.47 0.90 -12.46
C SER A 294 -12.89 0.61 -12.94
N GLY A 295 -13.61 -0.33 -12.28
CA GLY A 295 -15.02 -0.58 -12.55
C GLY A 295 -15.89 0.67 -12.36
N LEU A 296 -15.73 1.37 -11.24
CA LEU A 296 -16.42 2.65 -10.97
C LEU A 296 -16.06 3.70 -12.04
N CYS A 297 -14.78 3.81 -12.37
CA CYS A 297 -14.30 4.78 -13.35
C CYS A 297 -14.88 4.52 -14.74
N LYS A 298 -14.97 3.24 -15.15
CA LYS A 298 -15.60 2.83 -16.40
C LYS A 298 -17.07 3.25 -16.46
N THR A 299 -17.83 3.05 -15.38
CA THR A 299 -19.26 3.44 -15.35
C THR A 299 -19.49 4.95 -15.42
N LEU A 300 -18.49 5.74 -15.02
CA LEU A 300 -18.59 7.19 -14.95
C LEU A 300 -17.75 7.89 -16.02
N ASN A 301 -17.19 7.15 -16.99
CA ASN A 301 -16.28 7.67 -18.02
C ASN A 301 -15.09 8.50 -17.45
N VAL A 302 -14.50 8.01 -16.37
CA VAL A 302 -13.32 8.61 -15.72
C VAL A 302 -12.07 7.82 -16.11
N THR A 303 -11.00 8.52 -16.50
CA THR A 303 -9.68 7.88 -16.67
C THR A 303 -9.03 7.70 -15.31
N TYR A 304 -8.51 6.50 -15.01
CA TYR A 304 -7.84 6.18 -13.76
C TYR A 304 -6.46 5.57 -14.00
N THR A 305 -5.46 6.10 -13.30
CA THR A 305 -4.14 5.48 -13.17
C THR A 305 -3.69 5.51 -11.71
N ARG A 306 -2.83 4.57 -11.34
CA ARG A 306 -2.16 4.52 -10.04
C ARG A 306 -0.65 4.47 -10.22
N TYR A 307 0.05 5.36 -9.55
CA TYR A 307 1.51 5.36 -9.48
C TYR A 307 1.92 5.22 -8.02
N ALA A 308 2.30 3.99 -7.62
CA ALA A 308 2.55 3.68 -6.22
C ALA A 308 1.33 4.02 -5.33
N ASP A 309 1.48 5.01 -4.44
CA ASP A 309 0.48 5.54 -3.51
C ASP A 309 -0.39 6.66 -4.08
N ASP A 310 0.00 7.26 -5.21
CA ASP A 310 -0.78 8.27 -5.93
C ASP A 310 -1.86 7.62 -6.80
N LEU A 311 -3.13 7.91 -6.49
CA LEU A 311 -4.30 7.62 -7.32
C LEU A 311 -4.65 8.87 -8.13
N ILE A 312 -4.69 8.75 -9.46
CA ILE A 312 -4.93 9.87 -10.36
C ILE A 312 -6.14 9.58 -11.21
N PHE A 313 -7.06 10.55 -11.23
CA PHE A 313 -8.30 10.48 -11.97
C PHE A 313 -8.43 11.71 -12.86
N SER A 314 -9.03 11.55 -14.04
CA SER A 314 -9.38 12.69 -14.88
C SER A 314 -10.66 12.48 -15.66
N CYS A 315 -11.41 13.55 -15.85
CA CYS A 315 -12.68 13.55 -16.58
C CYS A 315 -13.04 14.97 -17.05
N ASP A 316 -14.01 15.04 -17.96
CA ASP A 316 -14.37 16.30 -18.62
C ASP A 316 -15.72 16.86 -18.19
N HIS A 317 -16.57 16.04 -17.55
CA HIS A 317 -17.98 16.34 -17.27
C HIS A 317 -18.31 16.54 -15.78
N PHE A 318 -17.37 16.33 -14.84
CA PHE A 318 -17.65 16.52 -13.42
C PHE A 318 -17.61 17.99 -13.00
N GLY A 319 -18.70 18.42 -12.34
CA GLY A 319 -18.67 19.56 -11.43
C GLY A 319 -17.92 19.24 -10.12
N LEU A 320 -17.58 20.26 -9.33
CA LEU A 320 -16.80 20.07 -8.09
C LEU A 320 -17.53 19.20 -7.05
N SER A 321 -18.85 19.34 -6.94
CA SER A 321 -19.66 18.51 -6.02
C SER A 321 -19.63 17.03 -6.41
N GLN A 322 -19.79 16.73 -7.70
CA GLN A 322 -19.69 15.36 -8.23
C GLN A 322 -18.30 14.78 -8.01
N ALA A 323 -17.25 15.56 -8.25
CA ALA A 323 -15.87 15.16 -8.02
C ALA A 323 -15.60 14.80 -6.54
N LYS A 324 -16.13 15.60 -5.60
CA LYS A 324 -16.01 15.30 -4.16
C LYS A 324 -16.74 14.01 -3.78
N ARG A 325 -17.96 13.79 -4.29
CA ARG A 325 -18.69 12.53 -4.07
C ARG A 325 -17.93 11.33 -4.63
N PHE A 326 -17.41 11.43 -5.85
CA PHE A 326 -16.56 10.41 -6.47
C PHE A 326 -15.34 10.09 -5.61
N ALA A 327 -14.60 11.12 -5.14
CA ALA A 327 -13.44 10.94 -4.27
C ALA A 327 -13.82 10.24 -2.94
N THR A 328 -14.98 10.55 -2.36
CA THR A 328 -15.49 9.84 -1.18
C THR A 328 -15.76 8.36 -1.48
N THR A 329 -16.38 8.05 -2.61
CA THR A 329 -16.63 6.65 -3.01
C THR A 329 -15.31 5.89 -3.22
N VAL A 330 -14.32 6.51 -3.86
CA VAL A 330 -12.97 5.94 -4.01
C VAL A 330 -12.34 5.69 -2.64
N ALA A 331 -12.47 6.62 -1.70
CA ALA A 331 -11.94 6.46 -0.35
C ALA A 331 -12.62 5.31 0.42
N VAL A 332 -13.93 5.10 0.24
CA VAL A 332 -14.64 3.94 0.79
C VAL A 332 -14.12 2.64 0.20
N ILE A 333 -13.93 2.56 -1.12
CA ILE A 333 -13.34 1.38 -1.77
C ILE A 333 -11.94 1.10 -1.22
N ALA A 334 -11.08 2.12 -1.14
CA ALA A 334 -9.74 1.98 -0.59
C ALA A 334 -9.75 1.47 0.86
N MET A 335 -10.65 2.00 1.69
CA MET A 335 -10.83 1.59 3.10
C MET A 335 -11.23 0.11 3.21
N GLU A 336 -12.19 -0.33 2.41
CA GLU A 336 -12.65 -1.73 2.40
C GLU A 336 -11.55 -2.70 1.94
N GLU A 337 -10.64 -2.24 1.08
CA GLU A 337 -9.47 -3.00 0.61
C GLU A 337 -8.24 -2.84 1.53
N GLY A 338 -8.41 -2.23 2.69
CA GLY A 338 -7.38 -2.12 3.73
C GLY A 338 -6.36 -0.99 3.52
N PHE A 339 -6.70 0.03 2.73
CA PHE A 339 -5.90 1.24 2.52
C PHE A 339 -6.61 2.47 3.07
N GLN A 340 -5.88 3.55 3.35
CA GLN A 340 -6.46 4.80 3.84
C GLN A 340 -6.07 5.96 2.93
N ILE A 341 -7.03 6.80 2.56
CA ILE A 341 -6.78 7.99 1.75
C ILE A 341 -6.34 9.15 2.65
N ASN A 342 -5.36 9.91 2.17
CA ASN A 342 -4.94 11.16 2.76
C ASN A 342 -5.77 12.33 2.20
N PHE A 343 -6.90 12.60 2.85
CA PHE A 343 -7.79 13.71 2.44
C PHE A 343 -7.08 15.07 2.41
N ARG A 344 -6.10 15.31 3.29
CA ARG A 344 -5.32 16.56 3.31
C ARG A 344 -4.43 16.74 2.07
N LYS A 345 -4.00 15.64 1.45
CA LYS A 345 -3.18 15.66 0.21
C LYS A 345 -4.01 15.48 -1.06
N THR A 346 -5.33 15.31 -0.91
CA THR A 346 -6.25 15.21 -2.04
C THR A 346 -6.39 16.56 -2.74
N ALA A 347 -6.24 16.57 -4.06
CA ALA A 347 -6.27 17.78 -4.86
C ALA A 347 -7.27 17.66 -6.02
N PHE A 348 -8.01 18.74 -6.28
CA PHE A 348 -8.93 18.88 -7.40
C PHE A 348 -8.44 20.01 -8.29
N MET A 349 -7.98 19.69 -9.50
CA MET A 349 -7.30 20.63 -10.40
C MET A 349 -8.11 20.80 -11.68
N ARG A 350 -8.74 21.97 -11.82
CA ARG A 350 -9.48 22.35 -13.03
C ARG A 350 -8.53 22.84 -14.13
N HIS A 351 -8.96 22.75 -15.38
CA HIS A 351 -8.17 23.13 -16.56
C HIS A 351 -7.66 24.58 -16.54
N GLY A 352 -8.41 25.53 -15.96
CA GLY A 352 -7.98 26.92 -15.79
C GLY A 352 -6.84 27.11 -14.78
N ASN A 353 -6.57 26.12 -13.93
CA ASN A 353 -5.47 26.12 -12.96
C ASN A 353 -4.33 25.21 -13.42
N ASN A 354 -3.16 25.32 -12.80
CA ASN A 354 -2.04 24.41 -13.09
C ASN A 354 -2.39 22.97 -12.69
N GLN A 355 -2.56 22.11 -13.69
CA GLN A 355 -2.82 20.68 -13.50
C GLN A 355 -1.49 19.93 -13.50
N ARG A 356 -1.18 19.26 -12.39
CA ARG A 356 0.06 18.50 -12.22
C ARG A 356 -0.20 17.04 -11.91
N VAL A 357 0.43 16.15 -12.66
CA VAL A 357 0.43 14.71 -12.44
C VAL A 357 1.86 14.25 -12.30
N LEU A 358 2.21 13.66 -11.15
CA LEU A 358 3.55 13.13 -10.86
C LEU A 358 4.70 14.13 -11.13
N GLY A 359 4.47 15.42 -10.85
CA GLY A 359 5.43 16.50 -11.06
C GLY A 359 5.41 17.14 -12.45
N LEU A 360 4.67 16.56 -13.40
CA LEU A 360 4.54 17.06 -14.77
C LEU A 360 3.26 17.88 -14.95
N THR A 361 3.34 18.97 -15.69
CA THR A 361 2.17 19.75 -16.11
C THR A 361 1.48 19.05 -17.28
N VAL A 362 0.15 18.97 -17.24
CA VAL A 362 -0.66 18.19 -18.20
C VAL A 362 -1.81 18.97 -18.85
N ASN A 363 -1.96 20.28 -18.57
CA ASN A 363 -3.07 21.09 -19.09
C ASN A 363 -3.29 20.97 -20.61
N GLN A 364 -2.23 21.11 -21.41
CA GLN A 364 -2.32 21.09 -22.87
C GLN A 364 -1.45 20.01 -23.51
N LYS A 365 -0.27 19.80 -22.95
CA LYS A 365 0.70 18.78 -23.34
C LYS A 365 1.53 18.44 -22.11
N LEU A 366 2.20 17.31 -22.17
CA LEU A 366 3.14 16.93 -21.12
C LEU A 366 4.30 17.92 -21.09
N ASN A 367 4.61 18.45 -19.91
CA ASN A 367 5.70 19.40 -19.74
C ASN A 367 6.30 19.31 -18.34
N SER A 368 7.62 19.50 -18.23
CA SER A 368 8.27 19.68 -16.92
C SER A 368 7.80 20.98 -16.27
N ALA A 369 7.91 21.06 -14.95
CA ALA A 369 7.56 22.27 -14.22
C ALA A 369 8.39 23.46 -14.72
N ARG A 370 7.73 24.58 -15.03
CA ARG A 370 8.39 25.80 -15.55
C ARG A 370 9.58 26.23 -14.69
N LYS A 371 9.38 26.27 -13.37
CA LYS A 371 10.43 26.62 -12.39
C LYS A 371 11.65 25.71 -12.48
N GLU A 372 11.45 24.41 -12.69
CA GLU A 372 12.56 23.45 -12.79
C GLU A 372 13.38 23.69 -14.07
N TYR A 373 12.71 23.90 -15.20
CA TYR A 373 13.35 24.24 -16.46
C TYR A 373 14.13 25.56 -16.37
N GLU A 374 13.50 26.62 -15.85
CA GLU A 374 14.14 27.94 -15.69
C GLU A 374 15.33 27.88 -14.73
N THR A 375 15.20 27.14 -13.62
CA THR A 375 16.31 26.93 -12.67
C THR A 375 17.49 26.23 -13.34
N LEU A 376 17.23 25.16 -14.11
CA LEU A 376 18.30 24.44 -14.77
C LEU A 376 18.95 25.29 -15.87
N ARG A 377 18.15 26.00 -16.67
CA ARG A 377 18.65 26.95 -17.68
C ARG A 377 19.55 28.03 -17.05
N ALA A 378 19.15 28.58 -15.90
CA ALA A 378 19.97 29.57 -15.18
C ALA A 378 21.29 28.98 -14.69
N ILE A 379 21.26 27.76 -14.13
CA ILE A 379 22.49 27.05 -13.72
C ILE A 379 23.42 26.87 -14.92
N LEU A 380 22.93 26.34 -16.05
CA LEU A 380 23.75 26.11 -17.24
C LEU A 380 24.33 27.41 -17.81
N HIS A 381 23.52 28.47 -17.86
CA HIS A 381 23.98 29.79 -18.29
C HIS A 381 25.13 30.31 -17.42
N ASN A 382 24.99 30.21 -16.10
CA ASN A 382 26.02 30.66 -15.17
C ASN A 382 27.26 29.76 -15.19
N CYS A 383 27.11 28.44 -15.35
CA CYS A 383 28.25 27.54 -15.53
C CYS A 383 29.06 27.91 -16.78
N ARG A 384 28.38 28.30 -17.86
CA ARG A 384 29.04 28.73 -19.10
C ARG A 384 29.76 30.07 -18.95
N ARG A 385 29.21 30.99 -18.15
CA ARG A 385 29.76 32.34 -17.96
C ARG A 385 30.90 32.37 -16.93
N ASP A 386 30.70 31.72 -15.79
CA ASP A 386 31.52 31.86 -14.58
C ASP A 386 32.22 30.54 -14.18
N GLY A 387 32.05 29.48 -14.98
CA GLY A 387 32.54 28.13 -14.67
C GLY A 387 31.59 27.33 -13.74
N PRO A 388 31.70 25.98 -13.72
CA PRO A 388 30.79 25.12 -12.98
C PRO A 388 30.98 25.19 -11.45
N ALA A 389 32.17 25.57 -10.98
CA ALA A 389 32.50 25.62 -9.55
C ALA A 389 31.54 26.55 -8.76
N GLY A 390 31.26 27.75 -9.29
CA GLY A 390 30.36 28.71 -8.66
C GLY A 390 28.88 28.28 -8.61
N GLN A 391 28.49 27.28 -9.41
CA GLN A 391 27.12 26.75 -9.42
C GLN A 391 26.97 25.45 -8.64
N ASN A 392 28.07 24.78 -8.28
CA ASN A 392 28.04 23.57 -7.45
C ASN A 392 27.85 23.91 -5.94
N ARG A 393 26.78 24.64 -5.61
CA ARG A 393 26.53 25.22 -4.27
C ARG A 393 26.38 24.20 -3.14
N HIS A 394 26.19 22.94 -3.48
CA HIS A 394 26.00 21.84 -2.52
C HIS A 394 27.15 20.82 -2.59
N ASP A 395 28.25 21.19 -3.25
CA ASP A 395 29.43 20.35 -3.44
C ASP A 395 29.08 18.92 -3.90
N HIS A 396 28.23 18.84 -4.93
CA HIS A 396 27.78 17.56 -5.43
C HIS A 396 28.96 16.84 -6.10
N PRO A 397 29.37 15.64 -5.65
CA PRO A 397 30.64 15.01 -6.06
C PRO A 397 30.68 14.66 -7.56
N LYS A 398 29.51 14.53 -8.19
CA LYS A 398 29.36 14.29 -9.64
C LYS A 398 28.49 15.34 -10.30
N PHE A 399 28.79 16.63 -10.10
CA PHE A 399 27.96 17.75 -10.55
C PHE A 399 27.63 17.72 -12.05
N ARG A 400 28.62 17.42 -12.91
CA ARG A 400 28.42 17.24 -14.36
C ARG A 400 27.36 16.18 -14.67
N CYS A 401 27.49 15.00 -14.09
CA CYS A 401 26.54 13.89 -14.27
C CYS A 401 25.16 14.23 -13.68
N HIS A 402 25.12 14.95 -12.56
CA HIS A 402 23.88 15.41 -11.94
C HIS A 402 23.09 16.34 -12.88
N LEU A 403 23.74 17.34 -13.47
CA LEU A 403 23.11 18.23 -14.45
C LEU A 403 22.67 17.47 -15.71
N ARG A 404 23.51 16.59 -16.24
CA ARG A 404 23.15 15.74 -17.39
C ARG A 404 21.91 14.88 -17.10
N GLY A 405 21.80 14.30 -15.91
CA GLY A 405 20.62 13.53 -15.49
C GLY A 405 19.34 14.38 -15.43
N ARG A 406 19.44 15.62 -14.94
CA ARG A 406 18.31 16.56 -14.94
C ARG A 406 17.88 16.96 -16.36
N ILE A 407 18.84 17.17 -17.27
CA ILE A 407 18.55 17.43 -18.69
C ILE A 407 17.85 16.23 -19.32
N ALA A 408 18.35 15.01 -19.08
CA ALA A 408 17.74 13.78 -19.59
C ALA A 408 16.30 13.60 -19.10
N HIS A 409 16.01 13.96 -17.84
CA HIS A 409 14.64 13.96 -17.32
C HIS A 409 13.72 14.96 -18.04
N ILE A 410 14.20 16.18 -18.33
CA ILE A 410 13.41 17.15 -19.11
C ILE A 410 13.25 16.68 -20.55
N ALA A 411 14.29 16.08 -21.14
CA ALA A 411 14.27 15.56 -22.51
C ALA A 411 13.26 14.42 -22.68
N SER A 412 13.12 13.54 -21.68
CA SER A 412 12.12 12.45 -21.74
C SER A 412 10.67 12.93 -21.71
N VAL A 413 10.43 14.16 -21.24
CA VAL A 413 9.12 14.80 -21.20
C VAL A 413 8.89 15.74 -22.39
N ASN A 414 9.91 16.53 -22.73
CA ASN A 414 9.88 17.55 -23.78
C ASN A 414 11.24 17.55 -24.51
N PRO A 415 11.37 16.75 -25.59
CA PRO A 415 12.63 16.56 -26.30
C PRO A 415 13.26 17.88 -26.79
N HIS A 416 12.44 18.81 -27.30
CA HIS A 416 12.93 20.10 -27.79
C HIS A 416 13.52 20.98 -26.67
N ARG A 417 12.90 21.03 -25.49
CA ARG A 417 13.48 21.72 -24.33
C ARG A 417 14.75 21.01 -23.83
N GLY A 418 14.75 19.68 -23.86
CA GLY A 418 15.94 18.88 -23.54
C GLY A 418 17.11 19.20 -24.45
N ALA A 419 16.90 19.23 -25.77
CA ALA A 419 17.92 19.54 -26.77
C ALA A 419 18.55 20.93 -26.54
N LYS A 420 17.73 21.97 -26.29
CA LYS A 420 18.24 23.31 -25.99
C LYS A 420 19.09 23.39 -24.72
N LEU A 421 18.75 22.61 -23.70
CA LEU A 421 19.54 22.54 -22.48
C LEU A 421 20.84 21.75 -22.69
N MET A 422 20.79 20.69 -23.50
CA MET A 422 21.96 19.89 -23.84
C MET A 422 22.98 20.72 -24.64
N GLU A 423 22.52 21.51 -25.61
CA GLU A 423 23.36 22.45 -26.35
C GLU A 423 24.10 23.43 -25.42
N GLN A 424 23.39 24.01 -24.44
CA GLN A 424 24.04 24.87 -23.43
C GLN A 424 25.00 24.11 -22.53
N PHE A 425 24.69 22.85 -22.21
CA PHE A 425 25.53 21.99 -21.37
C PHE A 425 26.85 21.61 -22.06
N ASP A 426 26.80 21.37 -23.37
CA ASP A 426 27.97 21.00 -24.17
C ASP A 426 28.92 22.19 -24.41
N GLN A 427 28.44 23.42 -24.27
CA GLN A 427 29.25 24.65 -24.34
C GLN A 427 29.97 25.00 -23.02
N ILE A 428 29.78 24.24 -21.95
CA ILE A 428 30.44 24.49 -20.66
C ILE A 428 31.86 23.91 -20.67
N TYR A 429 32.84 24.71 -20.29
CA TYR A 429 34.17 24.22 -19.94
C TYR A 429 34.12 23.62 -18.53
N TRP A 430 34.35 22.31 -18.42
CA TRP A 430 34.08 21.51 -17.22
C TRP A 430 35.25 21.41 -16.25
#